data_AF-A0A0R3TBT4-F1
#
_entry.id   AF-A0A0R3TBT4-F1
#
_cell.length_a   1.000
_cell.length_b   1.000
_cell.length_c   1.000
_cell.angle_alpha   90.00
_cell.angle_beta   90.00
_cell.angle_gamma   90.00
#
_symmetry.space_group_name_H-M   'P 1'
#
loop_
_entity.id
_entity.type
_entity.pdbx_description
1 polymer ?
#
loop_
_entity_poly.entity_id
_entity_poly.type
_entity_poly.pdbx_seq_one_letter_code
_entity_poly.pdbx_strand_id
1 'polypeptide(L)'
;MVINYDLPNNRELYIHRIGRSGRFGRKGVAINFVKNEDIRILRDIEQYYSTQIDEMPMNVSDLFIGSFSLVTLTIGDPQFLYFRKLI
;
A
#
# COMPACT_ATOMS: atom_id res chain seq x y z
N MET A 1 8.77 -5.58 3.25
CA MET A 1 8.21 -4.46 2.48
C MET A 1 7.94 -4.94 1.07
N VAL A 2 6.75 -4.63 0.54
CA VAL A 2 6.34 -4.89 -0.86
C VAL A 2 5.89 -3.54 -1.42
N ILE A 3 6.29 -3.24 -2.66
CA ILE A 3 5.87 -2.03 -3.37
C ILE A 3 5.17 -2.47 -4.65
N ASN A 4 3.91 -2.10 -4.81
CA ASN A 4 3.14 -2.28 -6.03
C ASN A 4 3.21 -1.00 -6.85
N TYR A 5 3.90 -1.04 -7.99
CA TYR A 5 3.98 0.09 -8.90
C TYR A 5 2.69 0.32 -9.69
N ASP A 6 1.97 -0.77 -9.97
CA ASP A 6 0.64 -0.74 -10.57
C ASP A 6 -0.26 -1.71 -9.78
N LEU A 7 -1.51 -1.31 -9.57
CA LEU A 7 -2.49 -2.15 -8.91
C LEU A 7 -2.87 -3.33 -9.83
N PRO A 8 -2.84 -4.58 -9.36
CA PRO A 8 -3.29 -5.70 -10.17
C PRO A 8 -4.80 -5.66 -10.39
N ASN A 9 -5.24 -5.92 -11.63
CA ASN A 9 -6.66 -6.00 -11.98
C ASN A 9 -7.41 -7.15 -11.28
N ASN A 10 -6.69 -8.16 -10.79
CA ASN A 10 -7.28 -9.24 -9.99
C ASN A 10 -6.89 -9.08 -8.51
N ARG A 11 -7.91 -8.94 -7.66
CA ARG A 11 -7.81 -8.89 -6.18
C ARG A 11 -7.10 -10.09 -5.56
N GLU A 12 -7.23 -11.29 -6.14
CA GLU A 12 -6.54 -12.49 -5.65
C GLU A 12 -5.03 -12.36 -5.82
N LEU A 13 -4.59 -11.76 -6.93
CA LEU A 13 -3.17 -11.48 -7.14
C LEU A 13 -2.64 -10.44 -6.15
N TYR A 14 -3.48 -9.49 -5.75
CA TYR A 14 -3.12 -8.48 -4.75
C TYR A 14 -2.72 -9.12 -3.42
N ILE A 15 -3.57 -9.99 -2.86
CA ILE A 15 -3.28 -10.64 -1.56
C ILE A 15 -2.03 -11.52 -1.63
N HIS A 16 -1.81 -12.21 -2.75
CA HIS A 16 -0.60 -13.02 -2.95
C HIS A 16 0.68 -12.18 -3.01
N ARG A 17 0.62 -10.95 -3.54
CA ARG A 17 1.75 -10.01 -3.57
C ARG A 17 2.07 -9.49 -2.17
N ILE A 18 1.09 -8.92 -1.48
CA ILE A 18 1.32 -8.31 -0.17
C ILE A 18 1.63 -9.35 0.91
N GLY A 19 1.12 -10.58 0.77
CA GLY A 19 1.38 -11.72 1.65
C GLY A 19 2.83 -12.19 1.67
N ARG A 20 3.69 -11.68 0.77
CA ARG A 20 5.15 -11.90 0.81
C ARG A 20 5.83 -11.05 1.90
N SER A 21 5.19 -9.94 2.30
CA SER A 21 5.69 -8.97 3.27
C SER A 21 5.17 -9.29 4.68
N GLY A 22 5.64 -10.36 5.30
CA GLY A 22 5.27 -10.69 6.67
C GLY A 22 5.56 -12.15 6.98
N ARG A 23 6.77 -12.43 7.47
CA ARG A 23 7.15 -13.78 7.95
C ARG A 23 7.74 -13.64 9.35
N PHE A 24 7.36 -14.54 10.26
CA PHE A 24 7.91 -14.66 11.62
C PHE A 24 7.87 -13.37 12.46
N GLY A 25 6.68 -12.80 12.68
CA GLY A 25 6.49 -11.68 13.62
C GLY A 25 7.15 -10.35 13.22
N ARG A 26 7.71 -10.26 12.01
CA ARG A 26 8.27 -9.01 11.47
C ARG A 26 7.16 -8.15 10.88
N LYS A 27 7.23 -6.85 11.20
CA LYS A 27 6.30 -5.83 10.71
C LYS A 27 6.34 -5.78 9.19
N GLY A 28 5.21 -6.05 8.55
CA GLY A 28 5.07 -6.02 7.10
C GLY A 28 4.55 -4.68 6.62
N VAL A 29 5.06 -4.19 5.49
CA VAL A 29 4.65 -2.93 4.89
C VAL A 29 4.35 -3.17 3.42
N ALA A 30 3.16 -2.79 2.97
CA ALA A 30 2.76 -2.82 1.57
C ALA A 30 2.43 -1.40 1.11
N ILE A 31 3.16 -0.91 0.11
CA ILE A 31 2.96 0.42 -0.49
C ILE A 31 2.38 0.22 -1.89
N ASN A 32 1.30 0.93 -2.21
CA ASN A 32 0.65 0.86 -3.52
C ASN A 32 0.74 2.21 -4.21
N PHE A 33 1.30 2.26 -5.41
CA PHE A 33 1.16 3.42 -6.27
C PHE A 33 -0.15 3.30 -7.04
N VAL A 34 -0.97 4.32 -6.90
CA VAL A 34 -2.31 4.35 -7.51
C VAL A 34 -2.46 5.60 -8.34
N LYS A 35 -3.16 5.47 -9.46
CA LYS A 35 -3.66 6.60 -10.22
C LYS A 35 -5.11 6.86 -9.84
N ASN A 36 -5.65 7.99 -10.26
CA ASN A 36 -7.06 8.32 -10.05
C ASN A 36 -8.02 7.26 -10.64
N GLU A 37 -7.62 6.60 -11.72
CA GLU A 37 -8.38 5.50 -12.33
C GLU A 37 -8.40 4.22 -11.47
N ASP A 38 -7.35 3.98 -10.68
CA ASP A 38 -7.19 2.78 -9.85
C ASP A 38 -7.95 2.86 -8.53
N ILE A 39 -8.44 4.04 -8.15
CA ILE A 39 -9.16 4.27 -6.87
C ILE A 39 -10.36 3.33 -6.73
N ARG A 40 -11.06 3.02 -7.84
CA ARG A 40 -12.19 2.09 -7.83
C ARG A 40 -11.74 0.68 -7.47
N ILE A 41 -10.68 0.20 -8.11
CA ILE A 41 -10.11 -1.14 -7.86
C ILE A 41 -9.58 -1.24 -6.43
N LEU A 42 -8.94 -0.18 -5.94
CA LEU A 42 -8.45 -0.11 -4.56
C LEU A 42 -9.59 -0.28 -3.55
N ARG A 43 -10.68 0.47 -3.73
CA ARG A 43 -11.86 0.38 -2.85
C ARG A 43 -12.53 -1.00 -2.92
N ASP A 44 -12.59 -1.61 -4.10
CA ASP A 44 -13.11 -2.97 -4.26
C ASP A 44 -12.27 -3.98 -3.48
N ILE A 45 -10.93 -3.82 -3.47
CA ILE A 45 -10.01 -4.66 -2.69
C ILE A 45 -10.22 -4.45 -1.19
N GLU A 46 -10.32 -3.20 -0.72
CA GLU A 46 -10.59 -2.87 0.69
C GLU A 46 -11.89 -3.52 1.17
N GLN A 47 -12.97 -3.33 0.42
CA GLN A 47 -14.28 -3.89 0.75
C GLN A 47 -14.27 -5.42 0.73
N TYR A 48 -13.69 -6.03 -0.31
CA TYR A 48 -13.68 -7.48 -0.47
C TYR A 48 -12.91 -8.19 0.64
N TYR A 49 -11.75 -7.68 1.03
CA TYR A 49 -10.93 -8.26 2.09
C TYR A 49 -11.23 -7.69 3.48
N SER A 50 -12.17 -6.75 3.60
CA SER A 50 -12.46 -6.04 4.84
C SER A 50 -11.19 -5.50 5.50
N THR A 51 -10.30 -4.94 4.67
CA THR A 51 -9.03 -4.36 5.09
C THR A 51 -9.06 -2.86 4.87
N GLN A 52 -8.23 -2.14 5.63
CA GLN A 52 -8.04 -0.70 5.48
C GLN A 52 -6.72 -0.45 4.75
N ILE A 53 -6.75 0.37 3.70
CA ILE A 53 -5.59 0.84 2.97
C ILE A 53 -5.54 2.35 3.12
N ASP A 54 -4.74 2.81 4.07
CA ASP A 54 -4.63 4.23 4.39
C ASP A 54 -3.70 4.97 3.42
N GLU A 55 -3.82 6.28 3.35
CA GLU A 55 -2.82 7.10 2.69
C GLU A 55 -1.48 7.01 3.42
N MET A 56 -0.38 7.13 2.66
CA MET A 56 0.95 7.08 3.25
C MET A 56 1.20 8.28 4.18
N PRO A 57 1.59 8.06 5.44
CA PRO A 57 1.89 9.17 6.35
C PRO A 57 3.10 9.96 5.87
N MET A 58 3.13 11.27 6.18
CA MET A 58 4.30 12.11 5.86
C MET A 58 5.56 11.64 6.58
N ASN A 59 5.42 11.02 7.75
CA ASN A 59 6.54 10.44 8.49
C ASN A 59 6.63 8.94 8.22
N VAL A 60 7.70 8.51 7.57
CA VAL A 60 7.90 7.10 7.21
C VAL A 60 8.13 6.21 8.43
N SER A 61 8.56 6.76 9.56
CA SER A 61 8.65 6.01 10.81
C SER A 61 7.29 5.49 11.29
N ASP A 62 6.21 6.21 10.99
CA ASP A 62 4.84 5.82 11.37
C ASP A 62 4.38 4.55 10.64
N LEU A 63 4.95 4.29 9.47
CA LEU A 63 4.67 3.08 8.68
C LEU A 63 5.13 1.79 9.39
N PHE A 64 6.04 1.92 10.36
CA PHE A 64 6.51 0.79 11.17
C PHE A 64 5.85 0.75 12.55
N ILE A 65 4.84 1.58 12.83
CA ILE A 65 4.07 1.58 14.08
C ILE A 65 2.89 0.62 13.91
N GLY A 66 3.16 -0.69 13.92
CA GLY A 66 2.12 -1.72 13.83
C GLY A 66 2.67 -3.06 13.38
N SER A 67 1.83 -4.09 13.35
CA SER A 67 2.22 -5.45 12.89
C SER A 67 2.20 -5.57 11.37
N PHE A 68 1.29 -4.86 10.70
CA PHE A 68 1.19 -4.84 9.24
C PHE A 68 0.54 -3.52 8.81
N SER A 69 1.17 -2.80 7.89
CA SER A 69 0.68 -1.51 7.39
C SER A 69 0.51 -1.56 5.87
N LEU A 70 -0.73 -1.35 5.44
CA LEU A 70 -1.13 -1.22 4.05
C LEU A 70 -1.33 0.26 3.75
N VAL A 71 -0.51 0.81 2.88
CA VAL A 71 -0.61 2.22 2.49
C VAL A 71 -0.68 2.40 0.99
N THR A 72 -1.27 3.51 0.58
CA THR A 72 -1.35 3.95 -0.80
C THR A 72 -0.67 5.30 -0.99
N LEU A 73 -0.15 5.51 -2.19
CA LEU A 73 0.48 6.74 -2.67
C LEU A 73 -0.13 7.07 -4.03
N THR A 74 -1.00 8.07 -4.06
CA THR A 74 -1.59 8.52 -5.33
C THR A 74 -0.56 9.32 -6.12
N ILE A 75 -0.42 9.00 -7.39
CA ILE A 75 0.43 9.75 -8.32
C ILE A 75 -0.17 11.15 -8.49
N GLY A 76 0.52 12.16 -7.98
CA GLY A 76 0.08 13.56 -7.99
C GLY A 76 -0.05 14.17 -6.59
N ASP A 77 -0.10 13.34 -5.55
CA ASP A 77 -0.23 13.84 -4.18
C ASP A 77 1.12 14.32 -3.61
N PRO A 78 1.11 15.27 -2.66
CA PRO A 78 2.33 15.76 -2.00
C PRO A 78 3.18 14.64 -1.37
N GLN A 79 2.53 13.59 -0.86
CA GLN A 79 3.17 12.42 -0.26
C GLN A 79 4.02 11.64 -1.28
N PHE A 80 3.57 11.57 -2.54
CA PHE A 80 4.32 10.91 -3.62
C PHE A 80 5.63 11.64 -3.92
N LEU A 81 5.58 12.98 -3.93
CA LEU A 81 6.78 13.80 -4.10
C LEU A 81 7.76 13.62 -2.95
N TYR A 82 7.26 13.47 -1.72
CA TYR A 82 8.08 13.22 -0.54
C TYR A 82 8.76 11.85 -0.62
N PHE A 83 8.00 10.80 -0.95
CA PHE A 83 8.54 9.46 -1.16
C PHE A 83 9.68 9.46 -2.18
N ARG A 84 9.51 10.15 -3.32
CA ARG A 84 10.53 10.26 -4.36
C ARG A 84 11.82 10.95 -3.88
N LYS A 85 11.76 11.83 -2.89
CA LYS A 85 12.95 12.47 -2.30
C LYS A 85 13.69 11.59 -1.30
N LEU A 86 13.03 10.55 -0.78
CA LEU A 86 13.56 9.69 0.28
C LEU A 86 14.38 8.50 -0.27
N ILE A 87 14.06 8.06 -1.49
CA ILE A 87 14.81 7.04 -2.24
C ILE A 87 15.84 7.66 -3.17
#